data_AF-A0A842L2U0-F1
#
_entry.id   AF-A0A842L2U0-F1
#
_cell.length_a   1.000
_cell.length_b   1.000
_cell.length_c   1.000
_cell.angle_alpha   90.00
_cell.angle_beta   90.00
_cell.angle_gamma   90.00
#
_symmetry.space_group_name_H-M   'P 1'
#
loop_
_entity.id
_entity.type
_entity.pdbx_description
1 polymer ?
#
loop_
_entity_poly.entity_id
_entity_poly.type
_entity_poly.pdbx_seq_one_letter_code
_entity_poly.pdbx_strand_id
1 'polypeptide(L)'
;MKVEIKARNNEELLKKIDERLDGEVTEVYINLRPTKIILVKILERAPNVKIIECPSSLYPKVSKKIIRALSQMGIKLVPANHSRGRPKKYDGAIIRQIKELVREGKTPKEVSQELNIPLRTVYYIINGR
;
A
#
# COMPACT_ATOMS: atom_id res chain seq x y z
N MET A 1 -16.94 -6.97 -6.01
CA MET A 1 -15.81 -7.94 -5.95
C MET A 1 -14.46 -7.23 -6.03
N LYS A 2 -13.44 -7.70 -5.29
CA LYS A 2 -12.06 -7.17 -5.38
C LYS A 2 -11.16 -8.10 -6.18
N VAL A 3 -10.46 -7.58 -7.17
CA VAL A 3 -9.55 -8.35 -8.04
C VAL A 3 -8.14 -7.76 -8.03
N GLU A 4 -7.14 -8.60 -7.79
CA GLU A 4 -5.74 -8.23 -7.92
C GLU A 4 -5.15 -8.76 -9.24
N ILE A 5 -4.57 -7.87 -10.03
CA ILE A 5 -3.91 -8.20 -11.30
C ILE A 5 -2.44 -7.78 -11.24
N LYS A 6 -1.56 -8.78 -11.33
CA LYS A 6 -0.11 -8.59 -11.33
C LYS A 6 0.45 -9.04 -12.68
N ALA A 7 1.30 -8.20 -13.27
CA ALA A 7 1.93 -8.43 -14.57
C ALA A 7 3.37 -7.89 -14.58
N ARG A 8 4.20 -8.41 -15.50
CA ARG A 8 5.58 -7.98 -15.67
C ARG A 8 5.70 -6.75 -16.56
N ASN A 9 4.79 -6.61 -17.52
CA ASN A 9 4.75 -5.50 -18.48
C ASN A 9 3.30 -5.10 -18.83
N ASN A 10 3.15 -4.02 -19.59
CA ASN A 10 1.83 -3.47 -19.93
C ASN A 10 1.01 -4.41 -20.82
N GLU A 11 1.64 -5.14 -21.74
CA GLU A 11 0.94 -6.06 -22.65
C GLU A 11 0.32 -7.24 -21.88
N GLU A 12 1.10 -7.85 -20.99
CA GLU A 12 0.63 -8.91 -20.10
C GLU A 12 -0.48 -8.40 -19.18
N LEU A 13 -0.37 -7.16 -18.70
CA LEU A 13 -1.41 -6.56 -17.86
C LEU A 13 -2.73 -6.41 -18.63
N LEU A 14 -2.69 -5.90 -19.87
CA LEU A 14 -3.88 -5.73 -20.70
C LEU A 14 -4.57 -7.06 -21.00
N LYS A 15 -3.80 -8.12 -21.32
CA LYS A 15 -4.36 -9.47 -21.50
C LYS A 15 -5.06 -9.97 -20.24
N LYS A 16 -4.41 -9.84 -19.08
CA LYS A 16 -5.00 -10.27 -17.80
C LYS A 16 -6.23 -9.45 -17.41
N ILE A 17 -6.29 -8.16 -17.77
CA ILE A 17 -7.46 -7.31 -17.59
C ILE A 17 -8.63 -7.83 -18.44
N ASP A 18 -8.39 -8.23 -19.69
CA ASP A 18 -9.42 -8.84 -20.54
C ASP A 18 -9.94 -10.18 -19.99
N GLU A 19 -9.07 -11.00 -19.39
CA GLU A 19 -9.42 -12.34 -18.91
C GLU A 19 -10.06 -12.34 -17.50
N ARG A 20 -9.72 -11.37 -16.65
CA ARG A 20 -10.04 -11.43 -15.20
C ARG A 20 -11.03 -10.38 -14.71
N LEU A 21 -11.38 -9.41 -15.54
CA LEU A 21 -12.35 -8.38 -15.16
C LEU A 21 -13.69 -8.64 -15.83
N ASP A 22 -14.73 -8.46 -15.04
CA ASP A 22 -16.13 -8.55 -15.42
C ASP A 22 -16.92 -7.41 -14.79
N GLY A 23 -18.22 -7.36 -15.09
CA GLY A 23 -19.13 -6.31 -14.60
C GLY A 23 -19.37 -6.30 -13.10
N GLU A 24 -19.02 -7.35 -12.35
CA GLU A 24 -19.22 -7.44 -10.89
C GLU A 24 -18.04 -6.89 -10.09
N VAL A 25 -16.95 -6.57 -10.80
CA VAL A 25 -15.74 -6.03 -10.19
C VAL A 25 -15.98 -4.59 -9.74
N THR A 26 -15.82 -4.37 -8.43
CA THR A 26 -15.99 -3.06 -7.77
C THR A 26 -14.65 -2.46 -7.38
N GLU A 27 -13.63 -3.28 -7.16
CA GLU A 27 -12.29 -2.85 -6.75
C GLU A 27 -11.22 -3.59 -7.54
N VAL A 28 -10.23 -2.87 -8.07
CA VAL A 28 -9.14 -3.43 -8.87
C VAL A 28 -7.80 -2.96 -8.34
N TYR A 29 -6.87 -3.87 -8.10
CA TYR A 29 -5.46 -3.55 -7.88
C TYR A 29 -4.62 -3.92 -9.10
N ILE A 30 -3.76 -3.01 -9.56
CA ILE A 30 -2.74 -3.28 -10.58
C ILE A 30 -1.34 -2.97 -10.04
N ASN A 31 -0.34 -3.80 -10.35
CA ASN A 31 1.05 -3.58 -9.88
C ASN A 31 1.89 -2.64 -10.76
N LEU A 32 1.36 -2.18 -11.90
CA LEU A 32 2.02 -1.24 -12.82
C LEU A 32 1.39 0.16 -12.73
N ARG A 33 1.97 1.13 -13.46
CA ARG A 33 1.43 2.49 -13.47
C ARG A 33 0.11 2.49 -14.26
N PRO A 34 -0.98 3.05 -13.70
CA PRO A 34 -2.21 3.23 -14.45
C PRO A 34 -2.03 4.32 -15.52
N THR A 35 -1.64 3.90 -16.72
CA THR A 35 -1.63 4.77 -17.90
C THR A 35 -3.05 4.96 -18.43
N LYS A 36 -3.25 5.93 -19.33
CA LYS A 36 -4.56 6.17 -19.96
C LYS A 36 -5.13 4.89 -20.59
N ILE A 37 -4.28 4.13 -21.30
CA ILE A 37 -4.69 2.89 -21.99
C ILE A 37 -5.19 1.84 -20.99
N ILE A 38 -4.42 1.61 -19.91
CA ILE A 38 -4.80 0.64 -18.87
C ILE A 38 -6.10 1.05 -18.20
N LEU A 39 -6.27 2.33 -17.86
CA LEU A 39 -7.48 2.83 -17.20
C LEU A 39 -8.71 2.67 -18.08
N VAL A 40 -8.64 3.09 -19.35
CA VAL A 40 -9.76 2.90 -20.29
C VAL A 40 -10.14 1.43 -20.39
N LYS A 41 -9.16 0.54 -20.52
CA LYS A 41 -9.38 -0.90 -20.61
C LYS A 41 -10.05 -1.48 -19.35
N ILE A 42 -9.67 -1.01 -18.17
CA ILE A 42 -10.32 -1.41 -16.91
C ILE A 42 -11.78 -0.97 -16.92
N LEU A 43 -12.08 0.26 -17.36
CA LEU A 43 -13.45 0.78 -17.40
C LEU A 43 -14.32 0.05 -18.43
N GLU A 44 -13.74 -0.39 -19.55
CA GLU A 44 -14.45 -1.19 -20.57
C GLU A 44 -14.87 -2.57 -20.04
N ARG A 45 -14.03 -3.21 -19.23
CA ARG A 45 -14.29 -4.57 -18.71
C ARG A 45 -15.00 -4.59 -17.36
N ALA A 46 -14.73 -3.60 -16.51
CA ALA A 46 -15.34 -3.42 -15.19
C ALA A 46 -16.05 -2.06 -15.12
N PRO A 47 -17.23 -1.90 -15.77
CA PRO A 47 -17.97 -0.64 -15.78
C PRO A 47 -18.42 -0.17 -14.39
N ASN A 48 -18.57 -1.09 -13.44
CA ASN A 48 -19.01 -0.81 -12.06
C ASN A 48 -17.85 -0.60 -11.07
N VAL A 49 -16.62 -0.44 -11.58
CA VAL A 49 -15.45 -0.22 -10.72
C VAL A 49 -15.59 1.10 -9.96
N LYS A 50 -15.37 1.07 -8.65
CA LYS A 50 -15.40 2.24 -7.77
C LYS A 50 -14.01 2.61 -7.27
N ILE A 51 -13.13 1.63 -7.12
CA ILE A 51 -11.79 1.83 -6.57
C ILE A 51 -10.76 1.17 -7.48
N ILE A 52 -9.74 1.94 -7.87
CA ILE A 52 -8.56 1.45 -8.56
C ILE A 52 -7.36 1.71 -7.64
N GLU A 53 -6.65 0.64 -7.29
CA GLU A 53 -5.45 0.69 -6.47
C GLU A 53 -4.21 0.46 -7.33
N CYS A 54 -3.16 1.24 -7.07
CA CYS A 54 -1.85 1.02 -7.67
C CYS A 54 -0.75 1.27 -6.64
N PRO A 55 0.49 0.78 -6.83
CA PRO A 55 1.56 0.98 -5.87
C PRO A 55 1.76 2.44 -5.48
N SER A 56 1.97 2.68 -4.19
CA SER A 56 2.29 4.01 -3.63
C SER A 56 3.44 4.72 -4.36
N SER A 57 4.42 3.97 -4.90
CA SER A 57 5.53 4.53 -5.68
C SER A 57 5.15 4.99 -7.11
N LEU A 58 4.05 4.48 -7.64
CA LEU A 58 3.57 4.75 -9.00
C LEU A 58 2.42 5.76 -9.01
N TYR A 59 1.63 5.82 -7.93
CA TYR A 59 0.53 6.75 -7.77
C TYR A 59 0.91 8.22 -8.01
N PRO A 60 2.01 8.78 -7.44
CA PRO A 60 2.41 10.16 -7.70
C PRO A 60 2.77 10.44 -9.17
N LYS A 61 3.10 9.39 -9.94
CA LYS A 61 3.48 9.50 -11.35
C LYS A 61 2.27 9.48 -12.29
N VAL A 62 1.05 9.39 -11.74
CA VAL A 62 -0.19 9.49 -12.49
C VAL A 62 -0.57 10.97 -12.64
N SER A 63 -1.04 11.35 -13.82
CA SER A 63 -1.42 12.74 -14.08
C SER A 63 -2.60 13.18 -13.20
N LYS A 64 -2.48 14.35 -12.56
CA LYS A 64 -3.56 14.95 -11.77
C LYS A 64 -4.86 15.13 -12.57
N LYS A 65 -4.75 15.37 -13.88
CA LYS A 65 -5.92 15.46 -14.78
C LYS A 65 -6.71 14.16 -14.82
N ILE A 66 -6.00 13.02 -14.89
CA ILE A 66 -6.61 11.69 -14.90
C ILE A 66 -7.29 11.40 -13.57
N ILE A 67 -6.61 11.70 -12.45
CA ILE A 67 -7.17 11.51 -11.10
C ILE A 67 -8.46 12.32 -10.94
N ARG A 68 -8.46 13.58 -11.40
CA ARG A 68 -9.64 14.45 -11.36
C ARG A 68 -10.77 13.91 -12.22
N ALA A 69 -10.48 13.46 -13.44
CA ALA A 69 -11.48 12.89 -14.34
C ALA A 69 -12.15 11.64 -13.75
N LEU A 70 -11.35 10.71 -13.22
CA LEU A 70 -11.88 9.53 -12.52
C LEU A 70 -12.75 9.92 -11.31
N SER A 71 -12.30 10.90 -10.53
CA SER A 71 -13.07 11.38 -9.38
C SER A 71 -14.41 12.00 -9.76
N GLN A 72 -14.50 12.70 -10.90
CA GLN A 72 -15.76 13.25 -11.42
C GLN A 72 -16.72 12.14 -11.85
N MET A 73 -16.19 11.00 -12.31
CA MET A 73 -16.96 9.80 -12.64
C MET A 73 -17.32 8.95 -11.41
N GLY A 74 -16.96 9.38 -10.19
CA GLY A 74 -17.19 8.63 -8.96
C GLY A 74 -16.18 7.50 -8.70
N ILE A 75 -15.10 7.44 -9.47
CA ILE A 75 -14.06 6.40 -9.37
C ILE A 75 -12.85 6.94 -8.60
N LYS A 76 -12.43 6.22 -7.55
CA LYS A 76 -11.30 6.61 -6.70
C LYS A 76 -10.04 5.86 -7.13
N LEU A 77 -9.04 6.61 -7.61
CA LEU A 77 -7.68 6.07 -7.76
C LEU A 77 -6.91 6.32 -6.45
N VAL A 78 -6.46 5.25 -5.80
CA VAL A 78 -5.77 5.34 -4.50
C VAL A 78 -4.43 4.59 -4.51
N PRO A 79 -3.43 5.03 -3.73
CA PRO A 79 -2.22 4.28 -3.53
C PRO A 79 -2.50 3.05 -2.65
N ALA A 80 -2.07 1.88 -3.09
CA ALA A 80 -2.10 0.67 -2.29
C ALA A 80 -1.14 0.81 -1.10
N ASN A 81 -1.69 0.66 0.09
CA ASN A 81 -0.94 0.57 1.34
C ASN A 81 -0.32 -0.83 1.49
N HIS A 82 0.65 -1.14 0.65
CA HIS A 82 1.56 -2.24 0.94
C HIS A 82 2.80 -1.70 1.64
N SER A 83 2.99 -2.07 2.91
CA SER A 83 4.25 -1.88 3.61
C SER A 83 5.33 -2.68 2.88
N ARG A 84 6.11 -2.02 2.04
CA ARG A 84 7.31 -2.63 1.43
C ARG A 84 8.44 -2.68 2.47
N GLY A 85 9.09 -3.83 2.58
CA GLY A 85 10.23 -4.05 3.48
C GLY A 85 10.16 -5.39 4.22
N ARG A 86 11.22 -5.72 4.95
CA ARG A 86 11.22 -6.85 5.89
C ARG A 86 10.09 -6.63 6.91
N PRO A 87 9.25 -7.64 7.20
CA PRO A 87 8.28 -7.57 8.29
C PRO A 87 8.97 -7.05 9.54
N LYS A 88 8.34 -6.12 10.24
CA LYS A 88 8.90 -5.63 11.51
C LYS A 88 8.95 -6.82 12.46
N LYS A 89 10.12 -7.07 13.05
CA LYS A 89 10.29 -8.13 14.05
C LYS A 89 9.44 -7.87 15.30
N TYR A 90 9.16 -6.61 15.59
CA TYR A 90 8.39 -6.15 16.74
C TYR A 90 7.11 -5.46 16.27
N ASP A 91 6.01 -5.81 16.92
CA ASP A 91 4.69 -5.27 16.64
C ASP A 91 4.49 -3.87 17.24
N GLY A 92 3.29 -3.31 17.05
CA GLY A 92 2.95 -1.99 17.60
C GLY A 92 2.86 -1.96 19.13
N ALA A 93 2.54 -3.09 19.78
CA ALA A 93 2.38 -3.18 21.22
C ALA A 93 3.74 -3.07 21.92
N ILE A 94 4.73 -3.85 21.46
CA ILE A 94 6.09 -3.81 21.99
C ILE A 94 6.71 -2.42 21.80
N ILE A 95 6.47 -1.78 20.64
CA ILE A 95 6.96 -0.42 20.39
C ILE A 95 6.34 0.60 21.36
N ARG A 96 5.06 0.45 21.72
CA ARG A 96 4.40 1.32 22.69
C ARG A 96 4.97 1.10 24.09
N GLN A 97 5.13 -0.15 24.49
CA GLN A 97 5.69 -0.53 25.79
C GLN A 97 7.11 0.03 25.98
N ILE A 98 7.98 -0.06 24.96
CA ILE A 98 9.32 0.59 24.98
C ILE A 98 9.21 2.10 25.24
N LYS A 99 8.26 2.78 24.58
CA LYS A 99 8.06 4.24 24.73
C LYS A 99 7.43 4.62 26.07
N GLU A 100 6.70 3.72 26.71
CA GLU A 100 6.13 3.92 28.04
C GLU A 100 7.20 3.78 29.10
N LEU A 101 8.00 2.70 29.07
CA LEU A 101 9.10 2.50 30.01
C LEU A 101 10.14 3.63 29.98
N VAL A 102 10.46 4.16 28.80
CA VAL A 102 11.33 5.34 28.66
C VAL A 102 10.67 6.59 29.23
N ARG A 103 9.35 6.75 29.06
CA ARG A 103 8.59 7.86 29.66
C ARG A 103 8.51 7.77 31.19
N GLU A 104 8.51 6.55 31.73
CA GLU A 104 8.61 6.26 33.17
C GLU A 104 10.02 6.49 33.73
N GLY A 105 10.98 6.89 32.89
CA GLY A 105 12.35 7.23 33.30
C GLY A 105 13.35 6.09 33.20
N LYS A 106 12.97 4.91 32.69
CA LYS A 106 13.91 3.79 32.48
C LYS A 106 14.89 4.11 31.36
N THR A 107 16.15 3.74 31.57
CA THR A 107 17.20 3.87 30.57
C THR A 107 17.01 2.85 29.44
N PRO A 108 17.51 3.12 28.21
CA PRO A 108 17.47 2.16 27.12
C PRO A 108 18.08 0.79 27.45
N LYS A 109 19.05 0.76 28.37
CA LYS A 109 19.69 -0.46 28.86
C LYS A 109 18.75 -1.30 29.72
N GLU A 110 18.02 -0.67 30.63
CA GLU A 110 17.03 -1.35 31.48
C GLU A 110 15.88 -1.90 30.63
N VAL A 111 15.38 -1.10 29.68
CA VAL A 111 14.34 -1.53 28.73
C VAL A 111 14.78 -2.71 27.87
N SER A 112 16.06 -2.73 27.45
CA SER A 112 16.65 -3.83 26.70
C SER A 112 16.65 -5.14 27.50
N GLN A 113 17.01 -5.07 28.79
CA GLN A 113 17.04 -6.22 29.68
C GLN A 113 15.63 -6.72 30.04
N GLU A 114 14.73 -5.80 30.38
CA GLU A 114 13.37 -6.12 30.80
C GLU A 114 12.54 -6.75 29.68
N LEU A 115 12.65 -6.24 28.45
CA LEU A 115 11.90 -6.76 27.31
C LEU A 115 12.66 -7.85 26.53
N ASN A 116 13.90 -8.16 26.92
CA ASN A 116 14.81 -9.04 26.18
C ASN A 116 14.94 -8.63 24.69
N ILE A 117 15.10 -7.32 24.47
CA ILE A 117 15.23 -6.71 23.13
C ILE A 117 16.65 -6.18 23.00
N PRO A 118 17.34 -6.37 21.85
CA PRO A 118 18.67 -5.82 21.68
C PRO A 118 18.72 -4.31 21.92
N LEU A 119 19.71 -3.85 22.69
CA LEU A 119 19.89 -2.43 23.03
C LEU A 119 19.86 -1.52 21.79
N ARG A 120 20.48 -1.96 20.69
CA ARG A 120 20.45 -1.24 19.40
C ARG A 120 19.02 -1.04 18.88
N THR A 121 18.15 -2.04 19.05
CA THR A 121 16.75 -1.95 18.64
C THR A 121 15.98 -0.97 19.52
N VAL A 122 16.25 -0.96 20.82
CA VAL A 122 15.66 0.02 21.75
C VAL A 122 16.04 1.44 21.33
N TYR A 123 17.33 1.71 21.11
CA TYR A 123 17.79 3.02 20.60
C TYR A 123 17.16 3.39 19.24
N TYR A 124 17.09 2.45 18.31
CA TYR A 124 16.45 2.69 17.00
C TYR A 124 14.97 3.06 17.13
N ILE A 125 14.26 2.50 18.11
CA ILE A 125 12.84 2.79 18.36
C ILE A 125 12.66 4.16 19.04
N ILE A 126 13.57 4.54 19.93
CA ILE A 126 13.52 5.81 20.69
C ILE A 126 13.92 7.00 19.82
N ASN A 127 15.02 6.90 19.08
CA ASN A 127 15.61 8.03 18.34
C ASN A 127 14.90 8.35 17.02
N GLY A 128 13.83 7.63 16.69
CA GLY A 128 13.09 7.82 15.45
C GLY A 128 13.70 7.06 14.27
N ARG A 129 12.81 6.60 13.40
CA ARG A 129 13.13 5.91 12.15
C ARG A 129 13.79 6.83 11.13
#